data_AF-A0A1H2YEJ7-F1
#
_entry.id   AF-A0A1H2YEJ7-F1
#
_cell.length_a   1.000
_cell.length_b   1.000
_cell.length_c   1.000
_cell.angle_alpha   90.00
_cell.angle_beta   90.00
_cell.angle_gamma   90.00
#
_symmetry.space_group_name_H-M   'P 1'
#
loop_
_entity.id
_entity.type
_entity.pdbx_description
1 polymer ?
#
loop_
_entity_poly.entity_id
_entity_poly.type
_entity_poly.pdbx_seq_one_letter_code
_entity_poly.pdbx_strand_id
1 'polypeptide(L)'
;MIKKVLSVVVALVVLLNVKGGFIVNAATVNEEKSIYEKPYIESVSVERNTNKLLKDIGDISVKEKLVIKGMKVPLYVTFDSQEEAIINIRSNKVVQEVGRIYNLDEISTDNWLEYYDAMFDYMESPICPDWLNEGNKDFRVLSNFFDIYENKEKNDEIISATSVFRKSKNALNIDYLMLLPYDSFNQVISNSKTEINKESLKTSVLGFDVNRGIAYATAHATSPNTTDYKKFSSDCTNFVSQILENGGVSQIKYNDENKGWWHVKKSGFFGDKHEHSISWIRADTFAKYMGVTYTTTSNVNFSNNIQVGDFIAKDTGNDGDWNHMGFVTDRHSYKTNGYYDYKVAQHTTNYHRWASSDDNAWDKIGADGGRYGRVRR
;
A
#
# COMPACT_ATOMS: atom_id res chain seq x y z
N MET A 1 -26.92 -25.46 54.06
CA MET A 1 -27.50 -25.41 55.43
C MET A 1 -26.36 -25.09 56.40
N ILE A 2 -26.47 -24.08 57.28
CA ILE A 2 -25.67 -23.87 58.54
C ILE A 2 -24.10 -23.84 58.45
N LYS A 3 -23.29 -22.99 59.12
CA LYS A 3 -23.36 -21.62 59.68
C LYS A 3 -21.99 -21.27 60.35
N LYS A 4 -21.38 -20.09 60.05
CA LYS A 4 -20.35 -19.36 60.86
C LYS A 4 -19.03 -20.15 61.15
N VAL A 5 -17.97 -19.70 61.84
CA VAL A 5 -17.63 -18.57 62.77
C VAL A 5 -16.17 -18.12 62.45
N LEU A 6 -15.87 -16.88 62.02
CA LEU A 6 -15.59 -15.62 62.76
C LEU A 6 -14.28 -15.57 63.62
N SER A 7 -13.32 -14.74 63.22
CA SER A 7 -12.35 -13.94 64.04
C SER A 7 -11.53 -13.09 63.06
N VAL A 8 -11.48 -11.75 63.04
CA VAL A 8 -11.44 -10.68 64.07
C VAL A 8 -10.06 -10.52 64.72
N VAL A 9 -9.31 -9.54 64.24
CA VAL A 9 -8.33 -8.74 65.01
C VAL A 9 -8.58 -7.27 64.65
N VAL A 10 -8.57 -6.39 65.64
CA VAL A 10 -8.80 -4.93 65.50
C VAL A 10 -7.58 -4.20 66.09
N ALA A 11 -7.16 -3.10 65.47
CA ALA A 11 -6.12 -2.21 65.98
C ALA A 11 -6.58 -0.74 65.92
N LEU A 12 -6.29 0.03 66.97
CA LEU A 12 -6.77 1.40 67.23
C LEU A 12 -5.64 2.19 67.96
N VAL A 13 -5.61 3.53 68.02
CA VAL A 13 -6.56 4.50 67.44
C VAL A 13 -6.02 5.06 66.11
N VAL A 14 -5.70 6.33 65.81
CA VAL A 14 -5.76 7.64 66.49
C VAL A 14 -6.30 8.68 65.50
N LEU A 15 -7.27 9.49 65.93
CA LEU A 15 -7.75 10.65 65.16
C LEU A 15 -6.96 11.91 65.54
N LEU A 16 -6.58 12.70 64.53
CA LEU A 16 -6.32 14.14 64.70
C LEU A 16 -7.22 14.91 63.73
N ASN A 17 -8.36 15.38 64.24
CA ASN A 17 -9.22 16.31 63.53
C ASN A 17 -8.69 17.75 63.71
N VAL A 18 -8.22 18.37 62.63
CA VAL A 18 -8.06 19.83 62.56
C VAL A 18 -9.14 20.39 61.66
N LYS A 19 -10.04 21.21 62.22
CA LYS A 19 -11.11 21.88 61.45
C LYS A 19 -10.51 23.05 60.66
N GLY A 20 -10.35 22.88 59.36
CA GLY A 20 -10.13 23.97 58.39
C GLY A 20 -11.20 23.90 57.31
N GLY A 21 -12.22 24.75 57.40
CA GLY A 21 -13.36 24.71 56.49
C GLY A 21 -13.15 25.59 55.25
N PHE A 22 -13.25 24.99 54.07
CA PHE A 22 -13.58 25.70 52.83
C PHE A 22 -14.70 24.98 52.10
N ILE A 23 -15.64 25.75 51.56
CA ILE A 23 -16.75 25.22 50.78
C ILE A 23 -16.20 24.83 49.40
N VAL A 24 -16.09 23.53 49.15
CA VAL A 24 -16.01 23.02 47.77
C VAL A 24 -17.45 22.73 47.34
N ASN A 25 -17.91 23.43 46.30
CA ASN A 25 -19.22 23.17 45.72
C ASN A 25 -19.33 21.70 45.32
N ALA A 26 -20.54 21.14 45.44
CA ALA A 26 -20.90 19.91 44.74
C ALA A 26 -20.99 20.20 43.23
N ALA A 27 -19.84 20.41 42.60
CA ALA A 27 -19.69 20.32 41.17
C ALA A 27 -20.08 18.89 40.80
N THR A 28 -21.24 18.74 40.17
CA THR A 28 -21.59 17.54 39.44
C THR A 28 -20.42 17.24 38.51
N VAL A 29 -19.75 16.11 38.74
CA VAL A 29 -18.86 15.56 37.73
C VAL A 29 -19.76 15.21 36.56
N ASN A 30 -19.83 16.12 35.59
CA ASN A 30 -20.37 15.77 34.29
C ASN A 30 -19.57 14.55 33.84
N GLU A 31 -20.26 13.46 33.58
CA GLU A 31 -19.79 12.51 32.59
C GLU A 31 -19.75 13.25 31.25
N GLU A 32 -18.67 14.01 31.03
CA GLU A 32 -18.24 14.34 29.69
C GLU A 32 -17.97 13.02 29.00
N LYS A 33 -19.03 12.51 28.36
CA LYS A 33 -18.91 11.49 27.34
C LYS A 33 -17.90 12.04 26.35
N SER A 34 -16.68 11.51 26.40
CA SER A 34 -15.77 11.61 25.29
C SER A 34 -16.42 10.84 24.14
N ILE A 35 -17.25 11.55 23.38
CA ILE A 35 -17.85 11.06 22.15
C ILE A 35 -16.71 11.07 21.12
N TYR A 36 -15.84 10.07 21.25
CA TYR A 36 -15.07 9.56 20.13
C TYR A 36 -16.10 9.11 19.08
N GLU A 37 -16.46 10.04 18.21
CA GLU A 37 -17.54 9.86 17.25
C GLU A 37 -17.23 8.64 16.37
N LYS A 38 -18.05 7.60 16.53
CA LYS A 38 -17.79 6.31 15.93
C LYS A 38 -17.84 6.43 14.41
N PRO A 39 -16.85 5.86 13.70
CA PRO A 39 -16.73 6.06 12.27
C PRO A 39 -18.00 5.64 11.53
N TYR A 40 -18.27 6.36 10.45
CA TYR A 40 -19.39 6.12 9.56
C TYR A 40 -19.06 6.50 8.13
N ILE A 41 -19.81 5.93 7.18
CA ILE A 41 -19.66 6.21 5.75
C ILE A 41 -20.65 7.31 5.36
N GLU A 42 -20.15 8.30 4.62
CA GLU A 42 -20.91 9.38 4.03
C GLU A 42 -20.86 9.23 2.51
N SER A 43 -22.00 8.91 1.88
CA SER A 43 -22.11 8.86 0.43
C SER A 43 -21.94 10.25 -0.19
N VAL A 44 -21.20 10.31 -1.28
CA VAL A 44 -20.88 11.51 -2.05
C VAL A 44 -20.87 11.17 -3.53
N SER A 45 -20.70 12.17 -4.39
CA SER A 45 -20.13 11.96 -5.72
C SER A 45 -19.12 13.08 -5.95
N VAL A 46 -17.88 12.70 -6.23
CA VAL A 46 -16.80 13.61 -6.59
C VAL A 46 -16.05 12.98 -7.76
N GLU A 47 -16.30 13.50 -8.96
CA GLU A 47 -15.59 13.12 -10.19
C GLU A 47 -14.07 13.26 -9.99
N ARG A 48 -13.30 12.28 -10.47
CA ARG A 48 -11.83 12.28 -10.37
C ARG A 48 -11.21 11.98 -11.73
N ASN A 49 -11.37 12.91 -12.67
CA ASN A 49 -10.89 12.79 -14.05
C ASN A 49 -9.35 12.92 -14.18
N THR A 50 -8.60 12.02 -13.52
CA THR A 50 -7.13 12.04 -13.46
C THR A 50 -6.47 11.07 -14.43
N ASN A 51 -7.10 9.92 -14.75
CA ASN A 51 -6.51 8.87 -15.57
C ASN A 51 -6.92 8.98 -17.05
N LYS A 52 -6.00 9.36 -17.92
CA LYS A 52 -6.26 9.61 -19.35
C LYS A 52 -6.32 8.33 -20.18
N LEU A 53 -5.87 7.20 -19.64
CA LEU A 53 -5.98 5.89 -20.31
C LEU A 53 -7.39 5.31 -20.22
N LEU A 54 -8.15 5.67 -19.19
CA LEU A 54 -9.47 5.11 -18.89
C LEU A 54 -10.65 5.92 -19.47
N LYS A 55 -10.39 7.06 -20.12
CA LYS A 55 -11.41 7.94 -20.73
C LYS A 55 -12.33 7.26 -21.76
N ASP A 56 -11.87 6.15 -22.35
CA ASP A 56 -12.60 5.36 -23.36
C ASP A 56 -13.14 4.04 -22.75
N ILE A 57 -13.02 3.87 -21.43
CA ILE A 57 -13.41 2.68 -20.65
C ILE A 57 -14.59 3.01 -19.73
N GLY A 58 -14.53 4.14 -19.01
CA GLY A 58 -15.65 4.63 -18.19
C GLY A 58 -15.25 5.79 -17.27
N ASP A 59 -16.22 6.61 -16.87
CA ASP A 59 -16.01 7.67 -15.89
C ASP A 59 -15.73 7.10 -14.48
N ILE A 60 -14.95 7.84 -13.69
CA ILE A 60 -14.48 7.42 -12.36
C ILE A 60 -14.76 8.49 -11.30
N SER A 61 -15.36 8.08 -10.18
CA SER A 61 -15.70 8.99 -9.08
C SER A 61 -15.42 8.39 -7.70
N VAL A 62 -15.22 9.27 -6.71
CA VAL A 62 -15.23 8.91 -5.30
C VAL A 62 -16.68 8.95 -4.82
N LYS A 63 -17.24 7.78 -4.53
CA LYS A 63 -18.64 7.57 -4.11
C LYS A 63 -18.84 7.61 -2.58
N GLU A 64 -17.77 7.38 -1.81
CA GLU A 64 -17.81 7.36 -0.35
C GLU A 64 -16.70 8.20 0.31
N LYS A 65 -17.02 8.73 1.49
CA LYS A 65 -16.04 9.24 2.47
C LYS A 65 -16.21 8.51 3.81
N LEU A 66 -15.10 8.13 4.41
CA LEU A 66 -15.07 7.78 5.82
C LEU A 66 -15.07 9.07 6.65
N VAL A 67 -16.03 9.19 7.56
CA VAL A 67 -16.02 10.19 8.62
C VAL A 67 -15.51 9.56 9.90
N ILE A 68 -14.43 10.10 10.48
CA ILE A 68 -13.77 9.54 11.67
C ILE A 68 -13.11 10.63 12.52
N LYS A 69 -13.46 10.70 13.82
CA LYS A 69 -13.00 11.76 14.74
C LYS A 69 -13.15 13.17 14.15
N GLY A 70 -14.27 13.45 13.48
CA GLY A 70 -14.57 14.72 12.80
C GLY A 70 -13.85 14.96 11.46
N MET A 71 -12.86 14.14 11.08
CA MET A 71 -12.23 14.20 9.75
C MET A 71 -13.10 13.49 8.73
N LYS A 72 -13.26 14.07 7.53
CA LYS A 72 -13.82 13.38 6.36
C LYS A 72 -12.69 13.05 5.38
N VAL A 73 -12.48 11.77 5.09
CA VAL A 73 -11.43 11.30 4.17
C VAL A 73 -12.05 10.43 3.06
N PRO A 74 -11.63 10.56 1.79
CA PRO A 74 -12.18 9.75 0.70
C PRO A 74 -11.84 8.27 0.83
N LEU A 75 -12.71 7.40 0.31
CA LEU A 75 -12.33 6.03 -0.03
C LEU A 75 -11.71 5.99 -1.44
N TYR A 76 -11.43 4.80 -1.99
CA TYR A 76 -10.84 4.69 -3.33
C TYR A 76 -11.83 5.20 -4.40
N VAL A 77 -11.27 5.64 -5.54
CA VAL A 77 -12.07 5.96 -6.72
C VAL A 77 -12.53 4.66 -7.38
N THR A 78 -13.74 4.63 -7.93
CA THR A 78 -14.28 3.46 -8.66
C THR A 78 -14.82 3.90 -10.00
N PHE A 79 -14.93 2.99 -10.97
CA PHE A 79 -15.76 3.22 -12.15
C PHE A 79 -17.20 3.50 -11.73
N ASP A 80 -17.84 4.47 -12.39
CA ASP A 80 -19.22 4.83 -12.07
C ASP A 80 -20.18 3.68 -12.40
N SER A 81 -19.90 2.95 -13.49
CA SER A 81 -20.52 1.69 -13.90
C SER A 81 -19.45 0.61 -14.10
N GLN A 82 -19.47 -0.47 -13.33
CA GLN A 82 -18.50 -1.57 -13.45
C GLN A 82 -18.84 -2.47 -14.65
N GLU A 83 -20.13 -2.59 -14.93
CA GLU A 83 -20.73 -3.33 -16.03
C GLU A 83 -20.39 -2.68 -17.39
N GLU A 84 -20.28 -1.35 -17.45
CA GLU A 84 -19.82 -0.65 -18.65
C GLU A 84 -18.30 -0.74 -18.82
N ALA A 85 -17.53 -0.56 -17.75
CA ALA A 85 -16.08 -0.64 -17.78
C ALA A 85 -15.56 -2.03 -18.22
N ILE A 86 -16.16 -3.11 -17.69
CA ILE A 86 -15.82 -4.49 -18.07
C ILE A 86 -16.27 -4.85 -19.50
N ILE A 87 -17.27 -4.15 -20.05
CA ILE A 87 -17.66 -4.28 -21.46
C ILE A 87 -16.66 -3.55 -22.36
N ASN A 88 -16.32 -2.30 -22.06
CA ASN A 88 -15.46 -1.48 -22.90
C ASN A 88 -14.03 -2.02 -23.00
N ILE A 89 -13.50 -2.61 -21.92
CA ILE A 89 -12.14 -3.19 -21.90
C ILE A 89 -11.98 -4.43 -22.79
N ARG A 90 -13.06 -5.12 -23.20
CA ARG A 90 -13.03 -6.28 -24.12
C ARG A 90 -12.40 -5.97 -25.49
N SER A 91 -12.41 -4.71 -25.88
CA SER A 91 -11.79 -4.21 -27.11
C SER A 91 -10.24 -4.14 -27.03
N ASN A 92 -9.66 -4.28 -25.85
CA ASN A 92 -8.22 -4.18 -25.61
C ASN A 92 -7.48 -5.41 -26.18
N LYS A 93 -6.39 -5.17 -26.93
CA LYS A 93 -5.62 -6.24 -27.58
C LYS A 93 -4.96 -7.21 -26.60
N VAL A 94 -4.60 -6.76 -25.40
CA VAL A 94 -4.01 -7.62 -24.37
C VAL A 94 -5.08 -8.56 -23.78
N VAL A 95 -6.30 -8.08 -23.54
CA VAL A 95 -7.43 -8.94 -23.14
C VAL A 95 -7.66 -10.01 -24.21
N GLN A 96 -7.74 -9.61 -25.48
CA GLN A 96 -7.99 -10.54 -26.59
C GLN A 96 -6.87 -11.59 -26.73
N GLU A 97 -5.60 -11.19 -26.60
CA GLU A 97 -4.48 -12.12 -26.72
C GLU A 97 -4.31 -13.04 -25.50
N VAL A 98 -4.46 -12.51 -24.27
CA VAL A 98 -4.40 -13.32 -23.03
C VAL A 98 -5.53 -14.35 -23.02
N GLY A 99 -6.77 -13.94 -23.31
CA GLY A 99 -7.91 -14.87 -23.39
C GLY A 99 -7.70 -15.95 -24.45
N ARG A 100 -7.09 -15.61 -25.60
CA ARG A 100 -6.74 -16.56 -26.67
C ARG A 100 -5.61 -17.53 -26.29
N ILE A 101 -4.60 -17.08 -25.55
CA ILE A 101 -3.45 -17.91 -25.14
C ILE A 101 -3.83 -18.87 -24.01
N TYR A 102 -4.61 -18.41 -23.03
CA TYR A 102 -5.00 -19.20 -21.86
C TYR A 102 -6.35 -19.93 -22.03
N ASN A 103 -7.06 -19.70 -23.14
CA ASN A 103 -8.41 -20.24 -23.41
C ASN A 103 -9.39 -19.87 -22.29
N LEU A 104 -9.47 -18.57 -21.96
CA LEU A 104 -10.41 -18.03 -20.98
C LEU A 104 -11.74 -17.67 -21.65
N ASP A 105 -12.84 -17.78 -20.90
CA ASP A 105 -14.13 -17.18 -21.27
C ASP A 105 -14.04 -15.64 -21.25
N GLU A 106 -14.88 -14.96 -22.04
CA GLU A 106 -14.84 -13.51 -22.23
C GLU A 106 -14.85 -12.72 -20.90
N ILE A 107 -13.93 -11.76 -20.75
CA ILE A 107 -13.72 -11.01 -19.50
C ILE A 107 -15.02 -10.41 -18.94
N SER A 108 -15.23 -10.64 -17.65
CA SER A 108 -16.47 -10.40 -16.90
C SER A 108 -16.18 -10.01 -15.44
N THR A 109 -17.23 -9.66 -14.70
CA THR A 109 -17.17 -9.47 -13.24
C THR A 109 -16.62 -10.67 -12.48
N ASP A 110 -16.73 -11.87 -13.05
CA ASP A 110 -16.55 -13.14 -12.36
C ASP A 110 -15.15 -13.74 -12.61
N ASN A 111 -14.45 -13.28 -13.66
CA ASN A 111 -13.13 -13.77 -14.07
C ASN A 111 -12.08 -12.67 -14.38
N TRP A 112 -12.34 -11.40 -14.05
CA TRP A 112 -11.39 -10.31 -14.29
C TRP A 112 -10.00 -10.57 -13.67
N LEU A 113 -9.96 -11.21 -12.50
CA LEU A 113 -8.73 -11.54 -11.78
C LEU A 113 -7.93 -12.65 -12.48
N GLU A 114 -8.59 -13.59 -13.16
CA GLU A 114 -7.91 -14.61 -13.98
C GLU A 114 -7.17 -13.95 -15.15
N TYR A 115 -7.75 -12.91 -15.75
CA TYR A 115 -7.09 -12.09 -16.78
C TYR A 115 -5.95 -11.23 -16.22
N TYR A 116 -6.02 -10.78 -14.97
CA TYR A 116 -4.92 -10.07 -14.31
C TYR A 116 -3.72 -11.00 -14.12
N ASP A 117 -3.92 -12.16 -13.51
CA ASP A 117 -2.85 -13.14 -13.27
C ASP A 117 -2.28 -13.67 -14.59
N ALA A 118 -3.15 -14.07 -15.53
CA ALA A 118 -2.72 -14.58 -16.84
C ALA A 118 -1.98 -13.52 -17.69
N MET A 119 -2.25 -12.21 -17.51
CA MET A 119 -1.48 -11.15 -18.17
C MET A 119 -0.04 -11.12 -17.68
N PHE A 120 0.21 -11.21 -16.37
CA PHE A 120 1.57 -11.19 -15.81
C PHE A 120 2.30 -12.51 -16.03
N ASP A 121 1.62 -13.66 -15.89
CA ASP A 121 2.19 -14.97 -16.26
C ASP A 121 2.58 -15.01 -17.75
N TYR A 122 1.81 -14.37 -18.64
CA TYR A 122 2.17 -14.29 -20.06
C TYR A 122 3.42 -13.44 -20.27
N MET A 123 3.59 -12.33 -19.54
CA MET A 123 4.76 -11.46 -19.63
C MET A 123 6.07 -12.11 -19.15
N GLU A 124 6.01 -13.13 -18.29
CA GLU A 124 7.17 -13.94 -17.92
C GLU A 124 7.39 -15.15 -18.86
N SER A 125 6.46 -15.43 -19.76
CA SER A 125 6.47 -16.64 -20.60
C SER A 125 7.48 -16.56 -21.74
N PRO A 126 8.22 -17.65 -22.06
CA PRO A 126 9.10 -17.71 -23.23
C PRO A 126 8.41 -17.53 -24.60
N ILE A 127 7.07 -17.52 -24.63
CA ILE A 127 6.25 -17.22 -25.82
C ILE A 127 5.58 -15.84 -25.76
N CYS A 128 5.97 -14.97 -24.82
CA CYS A 128 5.57 -13.57 -24.80
C CYS A 128 6.07 -12.87 -26.08
N PRO A 129 5.21 -12.16 -26.82
CA PRO A 129 5.64 -11.40 -27.99
C PRO A 129 6.25 -10.07 -27.57
N ASP A 130 7.30 -9.61 -28.25
CA ASP A 130 8.05 -8.39 -27.93
C ASP A 130 7.18 -7.13 -27.70
N TRP A 131 5.99 -7.08 -28.31
CA TRP A 131 5.06 -5.96 -28.18
C TRP A 131 4.34 -5.89 -26.82
N LEU A 132 4.28 -6.98 -26.07
CA LEU A 132 3.59 -7.05 -24.77
C LEU A 132 4.59 -6.76 -23.63
N ASN A 133 4.73 -5.48 -23.30
CA ASN A 133 5.63 -4.98 -22.27
C ASN A 133 5.05 -3.73 -21.59
N GLU A 134 5.66 -3.23 -20.50
CA GLU A 134 5.15 -2.04 -19.78
C GLU A 134 5.12 -0.78 -20.67
N GLY A 135 5.97 -0.73 -21.71
CA GLY A 135 5.98 0.29 -22.75
C GLY A 135 4.72 0.35 -23.62
N ASN A 136 3.97 -0.74 -23.71
CA ASN A 136 2.78 -0.86 -24.56
C ASN A 136 1.57 -0.11 -23.99
N LYS A 137 0.84 0.63 -24.84
CA LYS A 137 -0.35 1.38 -24.41
C LYS A 137 -1.52 0.47 -24.02
N ASP A 138 -1.81 -0.57 -24.80
CA ASP A 138 -2.92 -1.50 -24.52
C ASP A 138 -2.68 -2.24 -23.19
N PHE A 139 -1.43 -2.65 -22.90
CA PHE A 139 -1.04 -3.18 -21.59
C PHE A 139 -1.31 -2.16 -20.47
N ARG A 140 -0.83 -0.92 -20.59
CA ARG A 140 -1.05 0.07 -19.52
C ARG A 140 -2.52 0.43 -19.34
N VAL A 141 -3.32 0.49 -20.41
CA VAL A 141 -4.80 0.64 -20.30
C VAL A 141 -5.39 -0.50 -19.48
N LEU A 142 -4.99 -1.76 -19.74
CA LEU A 142 -5.49 -2.92 -19.00
C LEU A 142 -5.02 -2.94 -17.53
N SER A 143 -3.75 -2.65 -17.29
CA SER A 143 -3.18 -2.55 -15.93
C SER A 143 -3.85 -1.42 -15.12
N ASN A 144 -4.17 -0.28 -15.74
CA ASN A 144 -4.89 0.82 -15.09
C ASN A 144 -6.40 0.53 -14.95
N PHE A 145 -6.97 -0.33 -15.80
CA PHE A 145 -8.34 -0.79 -15.66
C PHE A 145 -8.47 -1.63 -14.40
N PHE A 146 -7.63 -2.67 -14.23
CA PHE A 146 -7.68 -3.54 -13.05
C PHE A 146 -7.51 -2.77 -11.73
N ASP A 147 -6.52 -1.87 -11.68
CA ASP A 147 -6.23 -0.93 -10.58
C ASP A 147 -7.49 -0.21 -10.07
N ILE A 148 -8.31 0.34 -10.98
CA ILE A 148 -9.56 1.02 -10.62
C ILE A 148 -10.77 0.07 -10.48
N TYR A 149 -10.71 -1.12 -11.07
CA TYR A 149 -11.78 -2.12 -10.98
C TYR A 149 -11.86 -2.72 -9.57
N GLU A 150 -10.72 -3.18 -9.03
CA GLU A 150 -10.63 -3.82 -7.71
C GLU A 150 -10.98 -2.89 -6.54
N ASN A 151 -10.92 -1.57 -6.75
CA ASN A 151 -11.25 -0.57 -5.75
C ASN A 151 -12.69 -0.66 -5.23
N LYS A 152 -13.62 -1.27 -5.97
CA LYS A 152 -14.98 -1.55 -5.44
C LYS A 152 -14.91 -2.56 -4.30
N GLU A 153 -14.12 -3.62 -4.44
CA GLU A 153 -13.95 -4.65 -3.41
C GLU A 153 -13.22 -4.07 -2.18
N LYS A 154 -12.21 -3.22 -2.39
CA LYS A 154 -11.56 -2.45 -1.31
C LYS A 154 -12.55 -1.54 -0.57
N ASN A 155 -13.41 -0.82 -1.30
CA ASN A 155 -14.44 0.02 -0.68
C ASN A 155 -15.48 -0.81 0.08
N ASP A 156 -15.96 -1.93 -0.49
CA ASP A 156 -16.89 -2.85 0.19
C ASP A 156 -16.27 -3.41 1.49
N GLU A 157 -14.98 -3.73 1.51
CA GLU A 157 -14.25 -4.14 2.70
C GLU A 157 -14.21 -3.00 3.75
N ILE A 158 -13.83 -1.79 3.36
CA ILE A 158 -13.78 -0.64 4.27
C ILE A 158 -15.17 -0.34 4.86
N ILE A 159 -16.23 -0.39 4.05
CA ILE A 159 -17.62 -0.17 4.48
C ILE A 159 -18.04 -1.26 5.47
N SER A 160 -17.67 -2.52 5.20
CA SER A 160 -17.94 -3.67 6.08
C SER A 160 -17.18 -3.57 7.41
N ALA A 161 -15.87 -3.30 7.37
CA ALA A 161 -15.03 -3.11 8.54
C ALA A 161 -15.49 -1.92 9.38
N THR A 162 -15.88 -0.81 8.75
CA THR A 162 -16.50 0.35 9.43
C THR A 162 -17.79 -0.05 10.16
N SER A 163 -18.63 -0.87 9.51
CA SER A 163 -19.89 -1.36 10.07
C SER A 163 -19.70 -2.33 11.24
N VAL A 164 -18.62 -3.10 11.27
CA VAL A 164 -18.19 -3.92 12.42
C VAL A 164 -17.62 -3.03 13.53
N PHE A 165 -16.68 -2.14 13.20
CA PHE A 165 -16.02 -1.25 14.16
C PHE A 165 -17.04 -0.40 14.93
N ARG A 166 -18.02 0.19 14.23
CA ARG A 166 -19.12 0.97 14.80
C ARG A 166 -19.95 0.18 15.83
N LYS A 167 -20.04 -1.15 15.70
CA LYS A 167 -20.71 -2.04 16.69
C LYS A 167 -19.81 -2.40 17.88
N SER A 168 -18.48 -2.39 17.70
CA SER A 168 -17.49 -2.75 18.72
C SER A 168 -17.41 -1.77 19.91
N LYS A 169 -16.62 -2.12 20.93
CA LYS A 169 -16.14 -1.19 21.99
C LYS A 169 -14.65 -0.84 21.83
N ASN A 170 -14.02 -1.24 20.73
CA ASN A 170 -12.57 -1.18 20.60
C ASN A 170 -12.11 0.25 20.27
N ALA A 171 -10.88 0.58 20.68
CA ALA A 171 -10.17 1.73 20.14
C ALA A 171 -9.80 1.48 18.67
N LEU A 172 -9.57 2.56 17.92
CA LEU A 172 -9.18 2.53 16.52
C LEU A 172 -7.84 1.79 16.35
N ASN A 173 -7.84 0.64 15.68
CA ASN A 173 -6.62 -0.10 15.39
C ASN A 173 -5.96 0.36 14.09
N ILE A 174 -4.66 0.09 13.96
CA ILE A 174 -3.90 0.42 12.75
C ILE A 174 -4.37 -0.44 11.57
N ASP A 175 -4.72 -1.71 11.80
CA ASP A 175 -5.01 -2.67 10.73
C ASP A 175 -6.23 -2.26 9.88
N TYR A 176 -7.27 -1.68 10.51
CA TYR A 176 -8.42 -1.07 9.78
C TYR A 176 -8.04 0.19 9.00
N LEU A 177 -7.11 1.01 9.52
CA LEU A 177 -6.65 2.20 8.80
C LEU A 177 -5.77 1.86 7.60
N MET A 178 -5.03 0.74 7.63
CA MET A 178 -4.23 0.27 6.50
C MET A 178 -5.07 -0.02 5.26
N LEU A 179 -6.37 -0.30 5.41
CA LEU A 179 -7.29 -0.49 4.28
C LEU A 179 -7.50 0.82 3.48
N LEU A 180 -7.42 1.99 4.11
CA LEU A 180 -7.76 3.27 3.49
C LEU A 180 -6.76 3.68 2.39
N PRO A 181 -7.19 4.48 1.39
CA PRO A 181 -6.26 5.08 0.43
C PRO A 181 -5.12 5.82 1.11
N TYR A 182 -3.93 5.78 0.52
CA TYR A 182 -2.67 6.26 1.09
C TYR A 182 -2.74 7.66 1.72
N ASP A 183 -3.37 8.61 1.02
CA ASP A 183 -3.50 9.99 1.50
C ASP A 183 -4.54 10.10 2.63
N SER A 184 -5.63 9.33 2.58
CA SER A 184 -6.63 9.21 3.64
C SER A 184 -6.05 8.58 4.91
N PHE A 185 -5.28 7.50 4.76
CA PHE A 185 -4.48 6.88 5.83
C PHE A 185 -3.55 7.90 6.47
N ASN A 186 -2.71 8.58 5.68
CA ASN A 186 -1.80 9.60 6.18
C ASN A 186 -2.51 10.77 6.84
N GLN A 187 -3.65 11.22 6.33
CA GLN A 187 -4.45 12.27 6.96
C GLN A 187 -4.95 11.84 8.35
N VAL A 188 -5.42 10.60 8.52
CA VAL A 188 -5.83 10.09 9.84
C VAL A 188 -4.63 9.93 10.78
N ILE A 189 -3.55 9.26 10.34
CA ILE A 189 -2.36 8.97 11.16
C ILE A 189 -1.57 10.24 11.53
N SER A 190 -1.52 11.24 10.66
CA SER A 190 -0.84 12.52 10.94
C SER A 190 -1.57 13.35 11.99
N ASN A 191 -2.90 13.25 12.05
CA ASN A 191 -3.74 13.93 13.04
C ASN A 191 -3.92 13.14 14.35
N SER A 192 -3.82 11.80 14.34
CA SER A 192 -3.94 10.93 15.53
C SER A 192 -2.73 10.98 16.50
N LYS A 193 -2.16 12.17 16.71
CA LYS A 193 -0.85 12.43 17.33
C LYS A 193 -0.67 12.00 18.80
N THR A 194 -1.69 11.45 19.46
CA THR A 194 -1.67 11.11 20.89
C THR A 194 -2.04 9.66 21.24
N GLU A 195 -2.46 8.82 20.27
CA GLU A 195 -2.98 7.46 20.60
C GLU A 195 -2.42 6.31 19.74
N ILE A 196 -2.05 6.54 18.48
CA ILE A 196 -1.46 5.48 17.63
C ILE A 196 0.06 5.53 17.82
N ASN A 197 0.63 4.46 18.38
CA ASN A 197 2.03 4.47 18.84
C ASN A 197 3.03 4.56 17.67
N LYS A 198 3.59 5.75 17.44
CA LYS A 198 4.39 6.07 16.24
C LYS A 198 5.74 5.36 16.16
N GLU A 199 6.16 4.67 17.22
CA GLU A 199 7.35 3.81 17.21
C GLU A 199 7.28 2.75 16.10
N SER A 200 6.10 2.21 15.75
CA SER A 200 5.95 1.20 14.70
C SER A 200 5.88 1.74 13.25
N LEU A 201 5.88 3.06 13.05
CA LEU A 201 5.75 3.71 11.74
C LEU A 201 6.78 4.85 11.53
N LYS A 202 7.68 5.10 12.48
CA LYS A 202 8.69 6.17 12.41
C LYS A 202 10.10 5.77 12.82
N THR A 203 10.41 4.49 12.91
CA THR A 203 11.80 4.03 12.71
C THR A 203 12.19 4.24 11.25
N SER A 204 12.67 5.44 10.93
CA SER A 204 13.59 5.62 9.80
C SER A 204 14.86 4.83 10.13
N VAL A 205 14.89 3.55 9.77
CA VAL A 205 15.92 2.59 10.22
C VAL A 205 17.28 3.03 9.69
N LEU A 206 18.09 3.66 10.55
CA LEU A 206 19.45 4.07 10.22
C LEU A 206 20.28 2.83 9.82
N GLY A 207 21.10 2.96 8.78
CA GLY A 207 21.97 1.87 8.33
C GLY A 207 21.64 1.23 6.97
N PHE A 208 20.90 1.90 6.08
CA PHE A 208 20.91 1.50 4.67
C PHE A 208 22.21 1.99 3.99
N ASP A 209 23.07 1.06 3.60
CA ASP A 209 24.22 1.28 2.74
C ASP A 209 23.78 1.22 1.27
N VAL A 210 23.77 2.40 0.65
CA VAL A 210 23.40 2.60 -0.75
C VAL A 210 24.25 1.76 -1.71
N ASN A 211 25.56 1.58 -1.44
CA ASN A 211 26.44 0.80 -2.31
C ASN A 211 26.09 -0.70 -2.24
N ARG A 212 25.81 -1.20 -1.04
CA ARG A 212 25.33 -2.58 -0.85
C ARG A 212 23.98 -2.82 -1.50
N GLY A 213 23.05 -1.86 -1.37
CA GLY A 213 21.75 -1.89 -2.05
C GLY A 213 21.90 -1.94 -3.57
N ILE A 214 22.74 -1.09 -4.16
CA ILE A 214 23.03 -1.09 -5.62
C ILE A 214 23.70 -2.38 -6.07
N ALA A 215 24.63 -2.93 -5.28
CA ALA A 215 25.29 -4.19 -5.59
C ALA A 215 24.28 -5.35 -5.63
N TYR A 216 23.40 -5.46 -4.62
CA TYR A 216 22.35 -6.48 -4.61
C TYR A 216 21.34 -6.29 -5.75
N ALA A 217 20.86 -5.06 -5.96
CA ALA A 217 19.94 -4.73 -7.04
C ALA A 217 20.52 -5.08 -8.41
N THR A 218 21.79 -4.74 -8.66
CA THR A 218 22.47 -5.02 -9.94
C THR A 218 22.72 -6.52 -10.15
N ALA A 219 22.97 -7.28 -9.08
CA ALA A 219 23.17 -8.72 -9.16
C ALA A 219 21.88 -9.50 -9.43
N HIS A 220 20.73 -9.04 -8.91
CA HIS A 220 19.49 -9.82 -8.88
C HIS A 220 18.33 -9.28 -9.72
N ALA A 221 18.38 -8.03 -10.20
CA ALA A 221 17.27 -7.43 -10.96
C ALA A 221 16.84 -8.22 -12.21
N THR A 222 17.76 -8.94 -12.85
CA THR A 222 17.48 -9.82 -14.01
C THR A 222 17.58 -11.32 -13.67
N SER A 223 17.74 -11.67 -12.39
CA SER A 223 17.87 -13.03 -11.91
C SER A 223 17.50 -13.09 -10.41
N PRO A 224 16.20 -13.24 -10.08
CA PRO A 224 15.72 -13.19 -8.70
C PRO A 224 16.45 -14.18 -7.78
N ASN A 225 16.77 -13.78 -6.56
CA ASN A 225 17.46 -14.64 -5.60
C ASN A 225 16.53 -15.71 -5.01
N THR A 226 16.29 -16.76 -5.79
CA THR A 226 15.52 -17.96 -5.40
C THR A 226 16.26 -18.87 -4.42
N THR A 227 17.54 -18.59 -4.12
CA THR A 227 18.31 -19.35 -3.11
C THR A 227 17.89 -18.93 -1.71
N ASP A 228 17.82 -17.63 -1.42
CA ASP A 228 17.54 -17.11 -0.06
C ASP A 228 16.10 -16.66 0.14
N TYR A 229 15.39 -16.33 -0.95
CA TYR A 229 14.04 -15.79 -0.93
C TYR A 229 13.08 -16.59 -1.81
N LYS A 230 11.81 -16.63 -1.43
CA LYS A 230 10.74 -17.08 -2.31
C LYS A 230 10.54 -16.02 -3.39
N LYS A 231 10.40 -16.43 -4.66
CA LYS A 231 9.81 -15.61 -5.73
C LYS A 231 8.28 -15.70 -5.67
N PHE A 232 7.59 -14.58 -5.87
CA PHE A 232 6.14 -14.49 -6.01
C PHE A 232 5.77 -14.16 -7.48
N SER A 233 4.48 -14.21 -7.84
CA SER A 233 4.01 -13.75 -9.17
C SER A 233 4.18 -12.23 -9.31
N SER A 234 3.62 -11.46 -8.35
CA SER A 234 3.98 -10.06 -8.17
C SER A 234 5.16 -9.93 -7.19
N ASP A 235 6.37 -9.87 -7.73
CA ASP A 235 7.62 -9.92 -6.94
C ASP A 235 8.24 -8.54 -6.63
N CYS A 236 7.71 -7.45 -7.20
CA CYS A 236 8.33 -6.11 -7.13
C CYS A 236 8.66 -5.63 -5.70
N THR A 237 7.75 -5.85 -4.74
CA THR A 237 7.94 -5.41 -3.35
C THR A 237 8.84 -6.37 -2.55
N ASN A 238 8.75 -7.67 -2.86
CA ASN A 238 9.68 -8.67 -2.33
C ASN A 238 11.11 -8.31 -2.72
N PHE A 239 11.34 -7.95 -3.99
CA PHE A 239 12.66 -7.54 -4.48
C PHE A 239 13.20 -6.27 -3.82
N VAL A 240 12.41 -5.19 -3.71
CA VAL A 240 12.90 -4.00 -2.98
C VAL A 240 13.10 -4.26 -1.49
N SER A 241 12.33 -5.17 -0.88
CA SER A 241 12.59 -5.61 0.50
C SER A 241 13.91 -6.37 0.62
N GLN A 242 14.25 -7.25 -0.35
CA GLN A 242 15.57 -7.89 -0.41
C GLN A 242 16.71 -6.87 -0.56
N ILE A 243 16.55 -5.87 -1.45
CA ILE A 243 17.54 -4.77 -1.61
C ILE A 243 17.73 -4.03 -0.28
N LEU A 244 16.63 -3.72 0.41
CA LEU A 244 16.63 -2.97 1.67
C LEU A 244 17.35 -3.75 2.79
N GLU A 245 17.04 -5.04 2.95
CA GLU A 245 17.71 -5.94 3.90
C GLU A 245 19.20 -6.10 3.58
N ASN A 246 19.56 -6.41 2.33
CA ASN A 246 20.95 -6.63 1.94
C ASN A 246 21.78 -5.34 1.98
N GLY A 247 21.13 -4.19 1.83
CA GLY A 247 21.67 -2.88 2.17
C GLY A 247 21.97 -2.66 3.66
N GLY A 248 21.58 -3.57 4.56
CA GLY A 248 21.90 -3.53 5.99
C GLY A 248 20.75 -3.13 6.91
N VAL A 249 19.53 -2.97 6.40
CA VAL A 249 18.36 -2.60 7.21
C VAL A 249 17.80 -3.83 7.93
N SER A 250 17.96 -3.87 9.25
CA SER A 250 17.38 -4.90 10.11
C SER A 250 15.86 -4.97 9.99
N GLN A 251 15.35 -6.18 9.80
CA GLN A 251 13.90 -6.48 9.85
C GLN A 251 13.30 -6.16 11.21
N ILE A 252 11.99 -5.86 11.24
CA ILE A 252 11.20 -5.75 12.47
C ILE A 252 10.11 -6.82 12.43
N LYS A 253 10.38 -7.95 13.10
CA LYS A 253 9.53 -9.15 13.07
C LYS A 253 8.49 -9.18 14.18
N TYR A 254 7.26 -9.57 13.82
CA TYR A 254 6.19 -9.95 14.73
C TYR A 254 5.70 -11.38 14.45
N ASN A 255 4.86 -11.93 15.32
CA ASN A 255 4.11 -13.18 15.08
C ASN A 255 2.72 -12.87 14.51
N ASP A 256 2.69 -11.98 13.53
CA ASP A 256 1.52 -11.43 12.84
C ASP A 256 2.02 -10.85 11.51
N GLU A 257 1.44 -11.27 10.39
CA GLU A 257 1.84 -10.81 9.05
C GLU A 257 1.41 -9.36 8.76
N ASN A 258 0.42 -8.85 9.49
CA ASN A 258 -0.06 -7.47 9.38
C ASN A 258 0.89 -6.45 10.03
N LYS A 259 1.97 -6.91 10.70
CA LYS A 259 2.78 -6.07 11.59
C LYS A 259 4.29 -6.17 11.29
N GLY A 260 4.94 -5.00 11.36
CA GLY A 260 6.37 -4.84 11.08
C GLY A 260 6.70 -4.91 9.60
N TRP A 261 7.94 -5.29 9.31
CA TRP A 261 8.45 -5.58 7.97
C TRP A 261 9.52 -6.67 8.12
N TRP A 262 9.22 -7.87 7.61
CA TRP A 262 10.04 -9.05 7.85
C TRP A 262 9.79 -10.19 6.85
N HIS A 263 10.82 -11.03 6.67
CA HIS A 263 10.82 -12.30 5.95
C HIS A 263 11.73 -13.29 6.68
N VAL A 264 11.32 -14.54 6.83
CA VAL A 264 12.16 -15.58 7.43
C VAL A 264 12.10 -16.83 6.57
N LYS A 265 13.26 -17.17 5.99
CA LYS A 265 13.57 -18.51 5.50
C LYS A 265 13.77 -19.47 6.68
N LYS A 266 13.09 -20.63 6.66
CA LYS A 266 13.24 -21.73 7.62
C LYS A 266 13.55 -23.02 6.85
N SER A 267 14.78 -23.50 6.93
CA SER A 267 15.14 -24.80 6.34
C SER A 267 14.52 -25.96 7.12
N GLY A 268 13.85 -26.86 6.41
CA GLY A 268 13.21 -28.04 6.95
C GLY A 268 13.50 -29.29 6.13
N PHE A 269 13.12 -30.46 6.67
CA PHE A 269 13.38 -31.76 6.05
C PHE A 269 12.70 -31.94 4.68
N PHE A 270 11.62 -31.20 4.42
CA PHE A 270 10.87 -31.21 3.15
C PHE A 270 11.15 -29.96 2.28
N GLY A 271 12.29 -29.29 2.50
CA GLY A 271 12.67 -28.06 1.82
C GLY A 271 12.53 -26.81 2.69
N ASP A 272 12.79 -25.65 2.08
CA ASP A 272 12.76 -24.35 2.74
C ASP A 272 11.33 -23.78 2.80
N LYS A 273 10.87 -23.41 4.00
CA LYS A 273 9.63 -22.65 4.20
C LYS A 273 9.95 -21.16 4.33
N HIS A 274 9.28 -20.32 3.57
CA HIS A 274 9.33 -18.86 3.72
C HIS A 274 8.06 -18.35 4.43
N GLU A 275 8.23 -17.44 5.37
CA GLU A 275 7.17 -16.71 6.08
C GLU A 275 7.50 -15.22 6.03
N HIS A 276 6.53 -14.32 5.93
CA HIS A 276 6.78 -12.88 5.78
C HIS A 276 5.61 -12.03 6.30
N SER A 277 5.82 -10.72 6.45
CA SER A 277 4.75 -9.75 6.58
C SER A 277 4.09 -9.42 5.23
N ILE A 278 2.87 -8.86 5.27
CA ILE A 278 2.21 -8.30 4.08
C ILE A 278 3.03 -7.13 3.52
N SER A 279 3.58 -6.30 4.41
CA SER A 279 4.49 -5.18 4.07
C SER A 279 5.81 -5.60 3.40
N TRP A 280 6.18 -6.89 3.39
CA TRP A 280 7.33 -7.38 2.62
C TRP A 280 6.99 -7.62 1.15
N ILE A 281 5.72 -7.91 0.82
CA ILE A 281 5.30 -8.34 -0.53
C ILE A 281 4.26 -7.44 -1.21
N ARG A 282 3.53 -6.57 -0.50
CA ARG A 282 2.54 -5.66 -1.09
C ARG A 282 3.03 -4.21 -1.09
N ALA A 283 3.00 -3.59 -2.26
CA ALA A 283 3.61 -2.29 -2.52
C ALA A 283 3.01 -1.17 -1.66
N ASP A 284 1.70 -0.99 -1.62
CA ASP A 284 1.08 -0.01 -0.71
C ASP A 284 1.31 -0.31 0.78
N THR A 285 1.25 -1.57 1.20
CA THR A 285 1.54 -1.91 2.60
C THR A 285 2.99 -1.55 2.97
N PHE A 286 3.94 -1.72 2.04
CA PHE A 286 5.32 -1.24 2.16
C PHE A 286 5.38 0.31 2.16
N ALA A 287 4.63 0.99 1.30
CA ALA A 287 4.58 2.45 1.22
C ALA A 287 3.99 3.11 2.48
N LYS A 288 2.95 2.49 3.07
CA LYS A 288 2.31 2.90 4.34
C LYS A 288 3.22 2.64 5.54
N TYR A 289 4.01 1.56 5.51
CA TYR A 289 4.96 1.20 6.57
C TYR A 289 6.25 2.04 6.54
N MET A 290 6.88 2.15 5.37
CA MET A 290 8.14 2.91 5.19
C MET A 290 7.90 4.43 5.11
N GLY A 291 6.69 4.84 4.74
CA GLY A 291 6.34 6.22 4.41
C GLY A 291 6.76 6.60 2.98
N VAL A 292 6.13 7.66 2.44
CA VAL A 292 6.50 8.28 1.17
C VAL A 292 6.88 9.73 1.41
N THR A 293 8.11 10.09 1.04
CA THR A 293 8.75 11.36 1.40
C THR A 293 8.62 12.46 0.35
N TYR A 294 8.14 12.11 -0.85
CA TYR A 294 7.88 13.03 -1.96
C TYR A 294 6.96 12.35 -2.98
N THR A 295 5.99 13.09 -3.53
CA THR A 295 5.12 12.63 -4.61
C THR A 295 4.97 13.68 -5.70
N THR A 296 4.70 13.26 -6.94
CA THR A 296 4.42 14.16 -8.07
C THR A 296 3.78 13.41 -9.24
N THR A 297 3.04 14.10 -10.12
CA THR A 297 2.52 13.55 -11.39
C THR A 297 3.40 13.93 -12.60
N SER A 298 4.60 14.50 -12.38
CA SER A 298 5.51 14.94 -13.46
C SER A 298 6.85 14.21 -13.39
N ASN A 299 7.24 13.49 -14.45
CA ASN A 299 8.53 12.79 -14.52
C ASN A 299 9.73 13.78 -14.47
N VAL A 300 9.55 15.00 -14.99
CA VAL A 300 10.54 16.08 -14.87
C VAL A 300 10.75 16.46 -13.41
N ASN A 301 9.67 16.61 -12.63
CA ASN A 301 9.78 16.92 -11.20
C ASN A 301 10.29 15.71 -10.40
N PHE A 302 9.92 14.51 -10.79
CA PHE A 302 10.35 13.26 -10.16
C PHE A 302 11.86 13.05 -10.31
N SER A 303 12.38 13.05 -11.54
CA SER A 303 13.81 12.95 -11.84
C SER A 303 14.68 14.04 -11.20
N ASN A 304 14.14 15.26 -11.00
CA ASN A 304 14.81 16.32 -10.25
C ASN A 304 14.94 16.02 -8.74
N ASN A 305 14.08 15.17 -8.16
CA ASN A 305 13.96 14.92 -6.72
C ASN A 305 14.43 13.54 -6.26
N ILE A 306 14.56 12.57 -7.18
CA ILE A 306 15.17 11.26 -6.90
C ILE A 306 16.68 11.26 -7.10
N GLN A 307 17.38 10.36 -6.42
CA GLN A 307 18.81 10.12 -6.54
C GLN A 307 19.10 8.61 -6.57
N VAL A 308 20.33 8.27 -6.94
CA VAL A 308 20.87 6.90 -6.79
C VAL A 308 20.79 6.47 -5.33
N GLY A 309 20.23 5.29 -5.08
CA GLY A 309 19.92 4.77 -3.74
C GLY A 309 18.48 5.00 -3.27
N ASP A 310 17.66 5.77 -3.99
CA ASP A 310 16.25 5.96 -3.61
C ASP A 310 15.38 4.75 -3.97
N PHE A 311 14.44 4.43 -3.07
CA PHE A 311 13.33 3.52 -3.33
C PHE A 311 12.13 4.31 -3.87
N ILE A 312 11.58 3.83 -4.98
CA ILE A 312 10.57 4.52 -5.76
C ILE A 312 9.31 3.67 -5.94
N ALA A 313 8.17 4.34 -6.07
CA ALA A 313 6.87 3.73 -6.27
C ALA A 313 6.10 4.40 -7.42
N LYS A 314 5.19 3.65 -8.03
CA LYS A 314 4.17 4.17 -8.96
C LYS A 314 2.76 3.79 -8.47
N ASP A 315 1.88 4.77 -8.56
CA ASP A 315 0.44 4.78 -8.27
C ASP A 315 -0.21 5.07 -9.62
N THR A 316 -0.67 4.04 -10.33
CA THR A 316 -1.03 4.15 -11.77
C THR A 316 -2.36 4.85 -11.97
N GLY A 317 -3.36 4.53 -11.16
CA GLY A 317 -4.64 5.23 -11.09
C GLY A 317 -4.52 6.71 -10.70
N ASN A 318 -3.47 7.08 -9.95
CA ASN A 318 -3.44 8.30 -9.14
C ASN A 318 -4.69 8.37 -8.26
N ASP A 319 -5.00 7.26 -7.59
CA ASP A 319 -6.21 7.04 -6.80
C ASP A 319 -5.91 7.08 -5.29
N GLY A 320 -4.73 6.59 -4.90
CA GLY A 320 -4.31 6.40 -3.51
C GLY A 320 -3.85 4.99 -3.17
N ASP A 321 -3.74 4.06 -4.12
CA ASP A 321 -2.98 2.82 -3.96
C ASP A 321 -1.56 2.97 -4.55
N TRP A 322 -0.60 2.19 -4.06
CA TRP A 322 0.74 2.11 -4.66
C TRP A 322 0.92 0.72 -5.24
N ASN A 323 0.78 0.60 -6.55
CA ASN A 323 0.68 -0.69 -7.23
C ASN A 323 2.04 -1.40 -7.38
N HIS A 324 3.13 -0.63 -7.45
CA HIS A 324 4.44 -1.19 -7.81
C HIS A 324 5.64 -0.44 -7.22
N MET A 325 6.73 -1.18 -6.97
CA MET A 325 7.98 -0.73 -6.34
C MET A 325 9.23 -0.99 -7.19
N GLY A 326 10.15 -0.02 -7.20
CA GLY A 326 11.46 -0.13 -7.85
C GLY A 326 12.58 0.57 -7.07
N PHE A 327 13.82 0.41 -7.52
CA PHE A 327 15.01 0.99 -6.89
C PHE A 327 15.91 1.71 -7.89
N VAL A 328 16.36 2.92 -7.55
CA VAL A 328 17.22 3.76 -8.43
C VAL A 328 18.69 3.39 -8.25
N THR A 329 19.28 2.82 -9.30
CA THR A 329 20.65 2.30 -9.29
C THR A 329 21.67 3.22 -9.98
N ASP A 330 21.22 4.05 -10.92
CA ASP A 330 22.04 5.03 -11.64
C ASP A 330 21.16 6.23 -12.04
N ARG A 331 21.75 7.40 -12.31
CA ARG A 331 21.06 8.60 -12.78
C ARG A 331 22.00 9.50 -13.57
N HIS A 332 21.61 9.89 -14.79
CA HIS A 332 22.40 10.82 -15.59
C HIS A 332 22.58 12.18 -14.89
N SER A 333 23.76 12.79 -15.11
CA SER A 333 24.12 14.15 -14.66
C SER A 333 23.57 15.26 -15.57
N TYR A 334 23.11 14.89 -16.77
CA TYR A 334 22.49 15.75 -17.77
C TYR A 334 21.06 15.30 -18.07
N LYS A 335 20.31 16.13 -18.78
CA LYS A 335 18.91 15.86 -19.11
C LYS A 335 18.74 15.39 -20.55
N THR A 336 17.91 14.36 -20.72
CA THR A 336 17.38 13.91 -22.02
C THR A 336 15.86 14.11 -21.98
N ASN A 337 15.26 14.59 -23.06
CA ASN A 337 13.79 14.80 -23.16
C ASN A 337 13.18 15.62 -21.98
N GLY A 338 13.97 16.53 -21.39
CA GLY A 338 13.55 17.41 -20.28
C GLY A 338 13.73 16.85 -18.86
N TYR A 339 14.04 15.56 -18.71
CA TYR A 339 14.22 14.89 -17.41
C TYR A 339 15.65 14.35 -17.23
N TYR A 340 16.09 14.14 -15.98
CA TYR A 340 17.33 13.37 -15.75
C TYR A 340 16.98 11.89 -15.87
N ASP A 341 17.57 11.17 -16.81
CA ASP A 341 17.30 9.74 -16.95
C ASP A 341 17.81 8.95 -15.72
N TYR A 342 17.11 7.89 -15.35
CA TYR A 342 17.37 7.11 -14.13
C TYR A 342 17.23 5.61 -14.41
N LYS A 343 18.14 4.81 -13.86
CA LYS A 343 18.19 3.36 -14.08
C LYS A 343 17.47 2.63 -12.94
N VAL A 344 16.32 2.04 -13.27
CA VAL A 344 15.46 1.31 -12.33
C VAL A 344 15.83 -0.18 -12.35
N ALA A 345 15.95 -0.76 -11.15
CA ALA A 345 15.89 -2.19 -10.90
C ALA A 345 14.50 -2.55 -10.36
N GLN A 346 13.80 -3.50 -10.97
CA GLN A 346 12.47 -3.95 -10.56
C GLN A 346 12.09 -5.35 -11.09
N HIS A 347 11.20 -6.04 -10.39
CA HIS A 347 10.60 -7.31 -10.81
C HIS A 347 9.11 -7.13 -11.19
N THR A 348 8.84 -6.65 -12.41
CA THR A 348 7.64 -7.03 -13.19
C THR A 348 8.04 -8.13 -14.16
N THR A 349 8.98 -7.81 -15.06
CA THR A 349 9.62 -8.72 -16.03
C THR A 349 11.13 -8.88 -15.76
N ASN A 350 11.53 -8.70 -14.49
CA ASN A 350 12.90 -8.82 -13.98
C ASN A 350 13.93 -8.03 -14.81
N TYR A 351 13.97 -6.70 -14.63
CA TYR A 351 14.85 -5.84 -15.43
C TYR A 351 15.70 -4.83 -14.64
N HIS A 352 16.80 -4.43 -15.28
CA HIS A 352 17.71 -3.35 -14.85
C HIS A 352 17.90 -2.35 -15.99
N ARG A 353 16.98 -1.37 -16.15
CA ARG A 353 16.83 -0.54 -17.37
C ARG A 353 16.71 0.95 -17.06
N TRP A 354 17.11 1.79 -18.01
CA TRP A 354 16.88 3.24 -17.96
C TRP A 354 15.40 3.57 -18.14
N ALA A 355 14.89 4.62 -17.50
CA ALA A 355 13.50 5.05 -17.61
C ALA A 355 13.10 5.41 -19.04
N SER A 356 14.07 5.87 -19.86
CA SER A 356 13.92 6.10 -21.30
C SER A 356 13.87 4.84 -22.17
N SER A 357 14.06 3.64 -21.61
CA SER A 357 13.96 2.37 -22.36
C SER A 357 12.49 2.13 -22.74
N ASP A 358 12.21 1.82 -23.99
CA ASP A 358 10.85 1.74 -24.51
C ASP A 358 9.92 0.85 -23.66
N ASP A 359 10.45 -0.27 -23.16
CA ASP A 359 9.76 -1.30 -22.37
C ASP A 359 9.79 -1.10 -20.84
N ASN A 360 10.46 -0.06 -20.34
CA ASN A 360 10.53 0.26 -18.91
C ASN A 360 9.29 1.07 -18.44
N ALA A 361 8.91 2.08 -19.22
CA ALA A 361 7.73 2.93 -19.03
C ALA A 361 7.62 3.75 -17.72
N TRP A 362 8.63 3.79 -16.86
CA TRP A 362 8.60 4.69 -15.70
C TRP A 362 8.54 6.16 -16.09
N ASP A 363 8.96 6.59 -17.28
CA ASP A 363 8.77 7.98 -17.71
C ASP A 363 7.33 8.32 -18.15
N LYS A 364 6.49 7.31 -18.44
CA LYS A 364 5.13 7.43 -19.00
C LYS A 364 4.03 7.64 -17.94
N ILE A 365 4.21 7.17 -16.70
CA ILE A 365 3.17 7.11 -15.66
C ILE A 365 2.43 8.45 -15.48
N GLY A 366 3.17 9.55 -15.29
CA GLY A 366 2.61 10.89 -15.12
C GLY A 366 2.01 11.51 -16.40
N ALA A 367 2.37 11.02 -17.58
CA ALA A 367 1.74 11.40 -18.84
C ALA A 367 0.38 10.71 -18.98
N ASP A 368 0.29 9.43 -18.60
CA ASP A 368 -0.93 8.61 -18.62
C ASP A 368 -1.96 9.05 -17.57
N GLY A 369 -1.52 9.54 -16.41
CA GLY A 369 -2.39 10.14 -15.36
C GLY A 369 -1.98 9.80 -13.93
N GLY A 370 -1.12 8.79 -13.78
CA GLY A 370 -0.60 8.27 -12.53
C GLY A 370 0.35 9.22 -11.78
N ARG A 371 0.81 8.74 -10.62
CA ARG A 371 1.62 9.47 -9.64
C ARG A 371 2.88 8.69 -9.29
N TYR A 372 3.98 9.43 -9.15
CA TYR A 372 5.26 8.94 -8.66
C TYR A 372 5.38 9.15 -7.16
N GLY A 373 6.05 8.22 -6.48
CA GLY A 373 6.45 8.32 -5.07
C GLY A 373 7.93 8.04 -4.88
N ARG A 374 8.60 8.81 -4.02
CA ARG A 374 9.88 8.43 -3.42
C ARG A 374 9.61 7.93 -2.02
N VAL A 375 9.55 6.60 -1.88
CA VAL A 375 9.28 5.92 -0.61
C VAL A 375 10.39 6.25 0.38
N ARG A 376 11.60 5.82 0.06
CA ARG A 376 12.76 5.86 0.97
C ARG A 376 14.02 6.37 0.29
N ARG A 377 14.95 6.84 1.12
CA ARG A 377 16.32 7.28 0.84
C ARG A 377 17.25 6.70 1.92
#